data_AF-D9PHR7-F1
#
_entry.id   AF-D9PHR7-F1
#
_cell.length_a   1.000
_cell.length_b   1.000
_cell.length_c   1.000
_cell.angle_alpha   90.00
_cell.angle_beta   90.00
_cell.angle_gamma   90.00
#
_symmetry.space_group_name_H-M   'P 1'
#
loop_
_entity.id
_entity.type
_entity.pdbx_description
1 polymer ?
#
loop_
_entity_poly.entity_id
_entity_poly.type
_entity_poly.pdbx_seq_one_letter_code
_entity_poly.pdbx_strand_id
1 'polypeptide(L)' 'MVENEPDINKRILFQKKYSARKPCAKKNPKAVAEAMSKAMSELSGQIITDIHKSLESMRNP' A
#
# COMPACT_ATOMS: atom_id res chain seq x y z
N MET A 1 -8.15 34.50 12.30
CA MET A 1 -7.30 33.42 11.79
C MET A 1 -7.12 32.43 12.93
N VAL A 2 -7.77 31.27 12.88
CA VAL A 2 -7.61 30.23 13.91
C VAL A 2 -6.68 29.19 13.32
N GLU A 3 -5.41 29.25 13.68
CA GLU A 3 -4.30 28.53 13.02
C GLU A 3 -3.90 27.22 13.72
N ASN A 4 -4.71 26.66 14.62
CA ASN A 4 -4.22 25.55 15.46
C ASN A 4 -5.28 24.54 15.95
N GLU A 5 -6.30 24.22 15.16
CA GLU A 5 -7.04 22.97 15.39
C GLU A 5 -6.30 21.83 14.66
N PRO A 6 -5.87 20.76 15.35
CA PRO A 6 -5.38 19.57 14.67
C PRO A 6 -6.54 19.01 13.86
N ASP A 7 -6.52 19.29 12.57
CA ASP A 7 -7.55 18.85 11.63
C ASP A 7 -7.56 17.31 11.65
N ILE A 8 -8.49 16.73 12.42
CA ILE A 8 -8.61 15.29 12.65
C ILE A 8 -8.72 14.56 11.30
N ASN A 9 -9.23 15.24 10.28
CA ASN A 9 -9.35 14.75 8.90
C ASN A 9 -8.04 14.74 8.10
N LYS A 10 -6.95 15.34 8.61
CA LYS A 10 -5.63 15.39 7.96
C LYS A 10 -4.58 14.50 8.64
N ARG A 11 -4.97 13.66 9.59
CA ARG A 11 -4.05 12.77 10.28
C ARG A 11 -3.64 11.61 9.38
N ILE A 12 -2.34 11.35 9.26
CA ILE A 12 -1.82 10.15 8.60
C ILE A 12 -2.32 8.93 9.38
N LEU A 13 -3.13 8.09 8.75
CA LEU A 13 -3.73 6.91 9.39
C LEU A 13 -2.72 5.79 9.59
N PHE A 14 -1.89 5.56 8.57
CA PHE A 14 -0.76 4.65 8.64
C PHE A 14 0.27 5.03 7.58
N GLN A 15 1.53 4.66 7.83
CA GLN A 15 2.61 4.78 6.87
C GLN A 15 3.41 3.49 6.92
N LYS A 16 3.53 2.81 5.78
CA LYS A 16 4.20 1.51 5.69
C LYS A 16 5.02 1.44 4.41
N LYS A 17 6.18 0.79 4.49
CA LYS A 17 7.04 0.52 3.34
C LYS A 17 6.68 -0.86 2.78
N TYR A 18 6.42 -0.91 1.48
CA TYR A 18 6.11 -2.14 0.77
C TYR A 18 7.28 -2.55 -0.12
N SER A 19 7.59 -3.84 -0.14
CA SER A 19 8.58 -4.40 -1.05
C SER A 19 8.16 -5.81 -1.43
N ALA A 20 8.17 -6.11 -2.73
CA ALA A 20 7.94 -7.45 -3.24
C ALA A 20 9.01 -7.79 -4.26
N ARG A 21 9.30 -9.09 -4.38
CA ARG A 21 10.19 -9.64 -5.41
C ARG A 21 9.52 -10.85 -6.03
N LYS A 22 9.60 -10.95 -7.36
CA LYS A 22 9.11 -12.12 -8.10
C LYS A 22 10.20 -12.64 -9.04
N PRO A 23 10.31 -13.96 -9.21
CA PRO A 23 11.23 -14.53 -10.18
C PRO A 23 10.93 -14.04 -11.60
N CYS A 24 11.97 -13.57 -12.29
CA CYS A 24 11.89 -13.29 -13.72
C CYS A 24 12.22 -14.56 -14.50
N ALA A 25 11.22 -15.14 -15.16
CA ALA A 25 11.34 -16.48 -15.73
C ALA A 25 12.31 -16.56 -16.93
N LYS A 26 12.54 -15.44 -17.63
CA LYS A 26 13.37 -15.37 -18.84
C LYS A 26 14.15 -14.06 -18.89
N LYS A 27 15.31 -14.07 -19.55
CA LYS A 27 16.11 -12.86 -19.79
C LYS A 27 15.59 -12.07 -21.00
N ASN A 28 14.38 -11.54 -20.91
CA ASN A 28 13.82 -10.66 -21.93
C ASN A 28 12.90 -9.59 -21.32
N PRO A 29 12.64 -8.47 -22.02
CA PRO A 29 11.85 -7.36 -21.47
C PRO A 29 10.43 -7.76 -21.07
N LYS A 30 9.79 -8.65 -21.83
CA LYS A 30 8.44 -9.13 -21.54
C LYS A 30 8.36 -9.86 -20.20
N ALA A 31 9.30 -10.75 -19.92
CA ALA A 31 9.34 -11.51 -18.67
C ALA A 31 9.61 -10.60 -17.45
N VAL A 32 10.37 -9.51 -17.63
CA VAL A 32 10.54 -8.49 -16.58
C VAL A 32 9.22 -7.81 -16.28
N ALA A 33 8.49 -7.35 -17.30
CA ALA A 33 7.17 -6.74 -17.13
C ALA A 33 6.19 -7.70 -16.44
N GLU A 34 6.18 -8.97 -16.83
CA GLU A 34 5.37 -10.00 -16.17
C GLU A 34 5.72 -10.17 -14.68
N ALA A 35 7.01 -10.22 -14.33
CA ALA A 35 7.46 -10.32 -12.94
C ALA A 35 7.07 -9.07 -12.12
N MET A 36 7.19 -7.88 -12.71
CA MET A 36 6.75 -6.63 -12.08
C MET A 36 5.24 -6.59 -11.85
N SER A 37 4.44 -6.98 -12.84
CA SER A 37 2.98 -7.05 -12.70
C SER A 37 2.56 -8.02 -11.60
N LYS A 38 3.23 -9.18 -11.49
CA LYS A 38 3.00 -10.13 -10.38
C LYS A 38 3.38 -9.53 -9.02
N ALA A 39 4.49 -8.81 -8.94
CA ALA A 39 4.90 -8.14 -7.70
C ALA A 39 3.89 -7.05 -7.30
N MET A 40 3.42 -6.25 -8.25
CA MET A 40 2.41 -5.23 -7.98
C MET A 40 1.06 -5.79 -7.61
N SER A 41 0.64 -6.92 -8.20
CA SER A 41 -0.60 -7.59 -7.81
C SER A 41 -0.57 -8.03 -6.34
N GLU A 42 0.56 -8.59 -5.88
CA GLU A 42 0.75 -8.92 -4.46
C GLU A 42 0.68 -7.68 -3.57
N LEU A 43 1.44 -6.63 -3.92
CA LEU A 43 1.46 -5.40 -3.11
C LEU A 43 0.09 -4.72 -3.08
N SER A 44 -0.65 -4.72 -4.18
CA SER A 44 -2.01 -4.18 -4.24
C SER A 44 -2.94 -4.87 -3.24
N GLY A 45 -2.92 -6.20 -3.19
CA GLY A 45 -3.70 -6.96 -2.21
C GLY A 45 -3.32 -6.65 -0.76
N GLN A 46 -2.02 -6.50 -0.48
CA GLN A 46 -1.53 -6.10 0.84
C GLN A 46 -2.00 -4.69 1.23
N ILE A 47 -1.90 -3.73 0.32
CA ILE A 47 -2.32 -2.33 0.55
C ILE A 47 -3.82 -2.27 0.83
N ILE A 48 -4.65 -2.95 0.03
CA ILE A 48 -6.10 -2.98 0.24
C ILE A 48 -6.43 -3.53 1.63
N THR A 49 -5.79 -4.64 2.02
CA THR A 49 -5.98 -5.25 3.33
C THR A 49 -5.57 -4.32 4.46
N ASP A 50 -4.42 -3.65 4.34
CA ASP A 50 -3.92 -2.72 5.34
C ASP A 50 -4.82 -1.47 5.48
N ILE A 51 -5.39 -0.98 4.38
CA ILE A 51 -6.40 0.10 4.40
C ILE A 51 -7.63 -0.34 5.19
N HIS A 52 -8.22 -1.50 4.86
CA HIS A 52 -9.41 -1.98 5.56
C HIS A 52 -9.16 -2.14 7.06
N LYS A 53 -8.04 -2.74 7.44
CA LYS A 53 -7.64 -2.87 8.86
C LYS A 53 -7.48 -1.52 9.55
N SER A 54 -6.86 -0.55 8.90
CA SER A 54 -6.69 0.79 9.47
C SER A 54 -8.02 1.50 9.68
N LEU A 55 -8.99 1.30 8.79
CA LEU A 55 -10.32 1.90 8.91
C LEU A 55 -11.17 1.19 9.98
N GLU A 56 -11.11 -0.14 10.07
CA GLU A 56 -11.78 -0.92 11.12
C GLU A 56 -11.28 -0.53 12.51
N SER A 57 -9.96 -0.41 12.69
CA SER A 57 -9.35 0.02 13.95
C SER A 57 -9.76 1.43 14.37
N MET A 58 -10.18 2.29 13.43
CA MET A 58 -10.69 3.63 13.75
C MET A 58 -12.17 3.61 14.11
N ARG A 59 -12.97 2.74 13.45
CA ARG A 59 -14.41 2.63 13.68
C ARG A 59 -14.75 2.03 15.05
N ASN A 60 -13.86 1.23 15.61
CA ASN A 60 -14.06 0.55 16.90
C ASN A 60 -12.88 0.83 17.86
N PRO A 61 -12.78 2.06 18.40
CA PRO A 61 -11.70 2.45 19.32
C PRO A 61 -11.78 1.75 20.68
#